data_AF-A0A964DJ04-F1
#
_entry.id   AF-A0A964DJ04-F1
#
_cell.length_a   1.000
_cell.length_b   1.000
_cell.length_c   1.000
_cell.angle_alpha   90.00
_cell.angle_beta   90.00
_cell.angle_gamma   90.00
#
_symmetry.space_group_name_H-M   'P 1'
#
loop_
_entity.id
_entity.type
_entity.pdbx_description
1 polymer ?
#
loop_
_entity_poly.entity_id
_entity_poly.type
_entity_poly.pdbx_seq_one_letter_code
_entity_poly.pdbx_strand_id
1 'polypeptide(L)' 'MISLTPDQAARAKELIATDDSLLPLFPPVERAVILAIKDYFRGRAL' A
#
# COMPACT_ATOMS: atom_id res chain seq x y z
N MET A 1 -1.01 17.99 3.76
CA MET A 1 -1.37 16.63 4.22
C MET A 1 -2.39 16.05 3.25
N ILE A 2 -2.01 15.05 2.47
CA ILE A 2 -2.95 14.28 1.66
C ILE A 2 -3.57 13.26 2.61
N SER A 3 -4.87 13.40 2.90
CA SER A 3 -5.60 12.43 3.71
C SER A 3 -6.42 11.54 2.78
N LEU A 4 -6.40 10.23 3.02
CA LEU A 4 -7.19 9.28 2.24
C LEU A 4 -8.68 9.48 2.56
N THR A 5 -9.53 9.33 1.55
CA THR A 5 -10.98 9.18 1.80
C THR A 5 -11.25 7.87 2.56
N PRO A 6 -12.40 7.72 3.22
CA PRO A 6 -12.75 6.47 3.92
C PRO A 6 -12.65 5.22 3.03
N ASP A 7 -13.10 5.33 1.77
CA ASP A 7 -13.01 4.23 0.79
C ASP A 7 -11.57 3.91 0.40
N GLN A 8 -10.75 4.94 0.20
CA GLN A 8 -9.32 4.78 -0.08
C GLN A 8 -8.59 4.15 1.12
N ALA A 9 -8.97 4.50 2.35
CA ALA A 9 -8.41 3.90 3.55
C ALA A 9 -8.82 2.42 3.69
N ALA A 10 -10.05 2.05 3.32
CA ALA A 10 -10.49 0.65 3.30
C ALA A 10 -9.70 -0.18 2.27
N ARG A 11 -9.53 0.34 1.05
CA ARG A 11 -8.69 -0.32 0.02
C ARG A 11 -7.23 -0.40 0.42
N ALA A 12 -6.68 0.65 1.04
CA ALA A 12 -5.32 0.63 1.54
C ALA A 12 -5.12 -0.46 2.61
N LYS A 13 -6.12 -0.71 3.48
CA LYS A 13 -6.09 -1.82 4.45
C LYS A 13 -6.02 -3.19 3.79
N GLU A 14 -6.70 -3.39 2.66
CA GLU A 14 -6.62 -4.63 1.88
C GLU A 14 -5.22 -4.79 1.25
N LEU A 15 -4.66 -3.71 0.73
CA LEU A 15 -3.33 -3.71 0.09
C LEU A 15 -2.19 -3.93 1.10
N ILE A 16 -2.26 -3.36 2.30
CA ILE A 16 -1.24 -3.64 3.34
C ILE A 16 -1.28 -5.09 3.82
N ALA A 17 -2.42 -5.76 3.73
CA ALA A 17 -2.60 -7.17 4.10
C ALA A 17 -2.08 -8.13 3.03
N THR A 18 -1.72 -7.64 1.84
CA THR A 18 -1.12 -8.47 0.78
C THR A 18 0.20 -9.06 1.27
N ASP A 19 0.41 -10.37 1.14
CA ASP A 19 1.66 -11.03 1.52
C ASP A 19 2.82 -10.53 0.64
N ASP A 20 3.98 -10.24 1.25
CA ASP A 20 5.15 -9.75 0.53
C ASP A 20 5.67 -10.77 -0.51
N SER A 21 5.42 -12.06 -0.31
CA SER A 21 5.74 -13.14 -1.26
C SER A 21 4.94 -13.08 -2.56
N LEU A 22 3.77 -12.41 -2.55
CA LEU A 22 2.93 -12.24 -3.73
C LEU A 22 3.34 -11.01 -4.56
N LEU A 23 4.11 -10.09 -4.00
CA LEU A 23 4.54 -8.87 -4.68
C LEU A 23 5.20 -9.13 -6.05
N PRO A 24 6.09 -10.12 -6.23
CA PRO A 24 6.71 -10.39 -7.53
C PRO A 24 5.71 -10.73 -8.65
N LEU A 25 4.47 -11.12 -8.32
CA LEU A 25 3.42 -11.43 -9.29
C LEU A 25 2.72 -10.19 -9.84
N PHE A 26 2.87 -9.03 -9.17
CA PHE A 26 2.26 -7.78 -9.61
C PHE A 26 3.16 -7.03 -10.60
N PRO A 27 2.56 -6.28 -11.54
CA PRO A 27 3.29 -5.34 -12.38
C PRO A 27 4.12 -4.35 -11.54
N PRO A 28 5.26 -3.85 -12.06
CA PRO A 28 6.17 -3.00 -11.28
C PRO A 28 5.51 -1.78 -10.64
N VAL A 29 4.56 -1.14 -11.33
CA VAL A 29 3.84 0.04 -10.85
C VAL A 29 2.93 -0.30 -9.68
N GLU A 30 2.13 -1.36 -9.79
CA GLU A 30 1.23 -1.81 -8.71
C GLU A 30 2.02 -2.21 -7.47
N ARG A 31 3.15 -2.88 -7.67
CA ARG A 31 4.09 -3.24 -6.61
C ARG A 31 4.61 -2.01 -5.86
N ALA A 32 4.99 -0.96 -6.58
CA ALA A 32 5.46 0.29 -5.99
C ALA A 32 4.36 0.98 -5.17
N VAL A 33 3.11 0.98 -5.66
CA VAL A 33 1.95 1.52 -4.93
C VAL A 33 1.71 0.76 -3.63
N ILE A 34 1.69 -0.58 -3.67
CA ILE A 34 1.49 -1.42 -2.48
C ILE A 34 2.58 -1.14 -1.44
N LEU A 35 3.85 -1.07 -1.86
CA LEU A 35 4.97 -0.77 -0.96
C LEU A 35 4.87 0.64 -0.36
N ALA A 36 4.53 1.65 -1.16
CA ALA A 36 4.36 3.02 -0.68
C ALA A 36 3.24 3.13 0.37
N ILE A 37 2.12 2.42 0.16
CA ILE A 37 1.02 2.34 1.12
C ILE A 37 1.51 1.65 2.40
N LYS A 38 2.22 0.52 2.31
CA LYS A 38 2.77 -0.17 3.49
C LYS A 38 3.73 0.71 4.29
N ASP A 39 4.60 1.46 3.63
CA ASP A 39 5.55 2.35 4.29
C ASP A 39 4.85 3.54 4.96
N TYR A 40 3.81 4.09 4.33
CA TYR A 40 2.93 5.09 4.94
C TYR A 40 2.31 4.59 6.25
N PHE A 41 1.74 3.39 6.26
CA PHE A 41 1.13 2.81 7.48
C PHE A 41 2.15 2.37 8.53
N ARG A 42 3.38 2.04 8.13
CA ARG A 42 4.48 1.71 9.06
C ARG A 42 5.13 2.94 9.70
N GLY A 43 4.68 4.16 9.36
CA GLY A 43 5.31 5.40 9.81
C GLY A 43 6.72 5.59 9.27
N ARG A 44 7.06 4.91 8.17
CA ARG A 44 8.34 5.05 7.45
C ARG A 44 8.25 5.99 6.25
N ALA A 45 7.05 6.49 5.94
CA ALA A 45 6.90 7.57 4.98
C ALA A 45 7.60 8.82 5.52
N LEU A 46 8.67 9.21 4.82
CA LEU A 46 9.40 10.48 4.97
C LEU A 46 8.45 11.67 4.97
#